data_AF-A0A3N5GTT1-F1
#
_entry.id   AF-A0A3N5GTT1-F1
#
_cell.length_a   1.000
_cell.length_b   1.000
_cell.length_c   1.000
_cell.angle_alpha   90.00
_cell.angle_beta   90.00
_cell.angle_gamma   90.00
#
_symmetry.space_group_name_H-M   'P 1'
#
loop_
_entity.id
_entity.type
_entity.pdbx_description
1 polymer ?
#
loop_
_entity_poly.entity_id
_entity_poly.type
_entity_poly.pdbx_seq_one_letter_code
_entity_poly.pdbx_strand_id
1 'polypeptide(L)'
;MLTRLAAAVLIVAAVLSAVPVFAQVDLSGWWARRGQTDNSYAREQVDLLGVPVNEDGRAKALSYNIASLSATERQCQMYTPFYAFTGPFPLQISIEQDPVTQRLLAWKIEGWIDRDVTRIWMDGRPHPSKHAPHTHGGFTTGTWEGDALTAVTTHFKLGDIKRHRVFSSDQAKLTYRFNRHGNILTLTGFLEDPVYLAEPYVLTESFRLDT
;
A
#
# COMPACT_ATOMS: atom_id res chain seq x y z
N MET A 1 1.75 58.09 -8.70
CA MET A 1 2.63 57.08 -9.35
C MET A 1 3.41 56.26 -8.31
N LEU A 2 4.05 56.91 -7.32
CA LEU A 2 4.78 56.25 -6.22
C LEU A 2 3.97 55.19 -5.44
N THR A 3 2.70 55.46 -5.13
CA THR A 3 1.83 54.56 -4.35
C THR A 3 1.49 53.26 -5.09
N ARG A 4 1.42 53.29 -6.42
CA ARG A 4 1.16 52.08 -7.24
C ARG A 4 2.40 51.20 -7.37
N LEU A 5 3.60 51.80 -7.43
CA LEU A 5 4.87 51.07 -7.41
C LEU A 5 5.13 50.42 -6.04
N ALA A 6 4.86 51.14 -4.94
CA ALA A 6 5.00 50.58 -3.59
C ALA A 6 4.06 49.37 -3.37
N ALA A 7 2.83 49.43 -3.85
CA ALA A 7 1.88 48.32 -3.79
C ALA A 7 2.35 47.11 -4.63
N ALA A 8 2.88 47.36 -5.83
CA ALA A 8 3.40 46.29 -6.69
C ALA A 8 4.60 45.57 -6.06
N VAL A 9 5.53 46.32 -5.45
CA VAL A 9 6.70 45.76 -4.75
C VAL A 9 6.28 44.93 -3.53
N LEU A 10 5.28 45.38 -2.77
CA LEU A 10 4.74 44.63 -1.63
C LEU A 10 4.08 43.31 -2.06
N ILE A 11 3.35 43.31 -3.18
CA ILE A 11 2.71 42.08 -3.71
C ILE A 11 3.78 41.09 -4.19
N VAL A 12 4.80 41.56 -4.92
CA VAL A 12 5.90 40.69 -5.39
C VAL A 12 6.70 40.11 -4.21
N ALA A 13 6.96 40.91 -3.18
CA ALA A 13 7.61 40.44 -1.96
C ALA A 13 6.75 39.44 -1.16
N ALA A 14 5.42 39.56 -1.19
CA ALA A 14 4.50 38.62 -0.57
C ALA A 14 4.39 37.29 -1.35
N VAL A 15 4.47 37.33 -2.68
CA VAL A 15 4.48 36.13 -3.53
C VAL A 15 5.81 35.37 -3.41
N LEU A 16 6.94 36.09 -3.32
CA LEU A 16 8.27 35.49 -3.14
C LEU A 16 8.51 34.93 -1.72
N SER A 17 7.74 35.38 -0.73
CA SER A 17 7.80 34.87 0.66
C SER A 17 6.71 33.84 0.98
N ALA A 18 5.91 33.42 -0.02
CA ALA A 18 4.95 32.35 0.13
C ALA A 18 5.69 31.03 0.44
N VAL A 19 5.63 30.61 1.71
CA VAL A 19 6.10 29.30 2.13
C VAL A 19 5.28 28.25 1.37
N PRO A 20 5.91 27.25 0.72
CA PRO A 20 5.16 26.18 0.11
C PRO A 20 4.31 25.50 1.19
N VAL A 21 2.99 25.64 1.09
CA VAL A 21 2.07 24.85 1.91
C VAL A 21 2.13 23.44 1.35
N PHE A 22 2.79 22.54 2.06
CA PHE A 22 2.75 21.12 1.74
C PHE A 22 1.33 20.63 2.02
N ALA A 23 0.63 20.15 1.00
CA ALA A 23 -0.74 19.66 1.08
C ALA A 23 -0.85 18.28 1.76
N GLN A 24 0.11 17.92 2.61
CA GLN A 24 0.18 16.63 3.28
C GLN A 24 -1.04 16.48 4.19
N VAL A 25 -1.75 15.37 4.01
CA VAL A 25 -2.93 15.02 4.79
C VAL A 25 -2.55 14.04 5.89
N ASP A 26 -3.17 14.17 7.05
CA ASP A 26 -3.08 13.12 8.05
C ASP A 26 -3.80 11.87 7.52
N LEU A 27 -3.19 10.70 7.64
CA LEU A 27 -3.80 9.42 7.27
C LEU A 27 -4.23 8.61 8.49
N SER A 28 -3.96 9.08 9.70
CA SER A 28 -4.24 8.35 10.93
C SER A 28 -5.73 8.07 11.11
N GLY A 29 -6.03 6.89 11.66
CA GLY A 29 -7.39 6.47 11.98
C GLY A 29 -7.71 5.04 11.59
N TRP A 30 -8.96 4.65 11.85
CA TRP A 30 -9.54 3.38 11.43
C TRP A 30 -10.34 3.59 10.16
N TRP A 31 -9.97 2.86 9.11
CA TRP A 31 -10.56 3.01 7.78
C TRP A 31 -11.39 1.77 7.47
N ALA A 32 -12.70 1.87 7.71
CA ALA A 32 -13.68 0.83 7.44
C ALA A 32 -13.88 0.63 5.93
N ARG A 33 -13.84 -0.62 5.47
CA ARG A 33 -14.05 -0.96 4.06
C ARG A 33 -15.50 -0.64 3.64
N ARG A 34 -15.68 0.05 2.51
CA ARG A 34 -17.02 0.43 1.99
C ARG A 34 -17.53 -0.45 0.85
N GLY A 35 -16.64 -1.22 0.25
CA GLY A 35 -16.92 -2.17 -0.81
C GLY A 35 -15.67 -2.97 -1.11
N GLN A 36 -15.80 -3.96 -1.97
CA GLN A 36 -14.67 -4.69 -2.53
C GLN A 36 -14.88 -4.74 -4.03
N THR A 37 -13.89 -4.27 -4.78
CA THR A 37 -13.97 -4.15 -6.24
C THR A 37 -13.59 -5.43 -6.97
N ASP A 38 -12.87 -6.33 -6.30
CA ASP A 38 -12.53 -7.68 -6.78
C ASP A 38 -13.45 -8.75 -6.18
N ASN A 39 -13.55 -9.88 -6.85
CA ASN A 39 -14.24 -11.10 -6.43
C ASN A 39 -13.46 -11.86 -5.32
N SER A 40 -12.91 -11.19 -4.31
CA SER A 40 -12.14 -11.85 -3.22
C SER A 40 -12.96 -12.84 -2.39
N TYR A 41 -14.30 -12.89 -2.58
CA TYR A 41 -15.23 -13.83 -1.96
C TYR A 41 -15.68 -14.99 -2.87
N ALA A 42 -15.07 -15.17 -4.04
CA ALA A 42 -15.29 -16.35 -4.87
C ALA A 42 -15.19 -17.66 -4.05
N ARG A 43 -15.75 -18.76 -4.54
CA ARG A 43 -15.65 -20.08 -3.87
C ARG A 43 -14.96 -21.11 -4.76
N GLU A 44 -14.58 -20.70 -5.95
CA GLU A 44 -13.84 -21.45 -6.93
C GLU A 44 -12.43 -21.75 -6.39
N GLN A 45 -11.96 -22.98 -6.60
CA GLN A 45 -10.65 -23.41 -6.08
C GLN A 45 -9.49 -22.61 -6.68
N VAL A 46 -9.65 -22.15 -7.92
CA VAL A 46 -8.72 -21.28 -8.65
C VAL A 46 -9.56 -20.26 -9.43
N ASP A 47 -9.45 -18.99 -9.07
CA ASP A 47 -10.07 -17.86 -9.77
C ASP A 47 -8.99 -16.90 -10.29
N LEU A 48 -8.71 -16.97 -11.59
CA LEU A 48 -7.74 -16.12 -12.29
C LEU A 48 -8.41 -14.92 -12.96
N LEU A 49 -9.74 -14.76 -12.82
CA LEU A 49 -10.48 -13.73 -13.54
C LEU A 49 -10.01 -12.34 -13.12
N GLY A 50 -9.67 -11.51 -14.11
CA GLY A 50 -9.21 -10.13 -13.88
C GLY A 50 -7.77 -9.99 -13.40
N VAL A 51 -7.05 -11.10 -13.15
CA VAL A 51 -5.64 -11.06 -12.77
C VAL A 51 -4.77 -11.38 -13.99
N PRO A 52 -3.85 -10.48 -14.39
CA PRO A 52 -3.00 -10.67 -15.57
C PRO A 52 -1.87 -11.66 -15.29
N VAL A 53 -2.19 -12.94 -15.12
CA VAL A 53 -1.19 -13.99 -14.87
C VAL A 53 -0.49 -14.44 -16.16
N ASN A 54 0.81 -14.68 -16.08
CA ASN A 54 1.57 -15.33 -17.15
C ASN A 54 1.49 -16.88 -17.05
N GLU A 55 2.26 -17.60 -17.86
CA GLU A 55 2.25 -19.07 -17.86
C GLU A 55 2.72 -19.66 -16.52
N ASP A 56 3.78 -19.10 -15.92
CA ASP A 56 4.32 -19.56 -14.63
C ASP A 56 3.34 -19.27 -13.48
N GLY A 57 2.72 -18.10 -13.46
CA GLY A 57 1.70 -17.72 -12.48
C GLY A 57 0.47 -18.62 -12.58
N ARG A 58 0.04 -18.95 -13.81
CA ARG A 58 -1.03 -19.92 -14.05
C ARG A 58 -0.63 -21.32 -13.58
N ALA A 59 0.57 -21.79 -13.91
CA ALA A 59 1.05 -23.10 -13.48
C ALA A 59 1.12 -23.19 -11.95
N LYS A 60 1.61 -22.12 -11.30
CA LYS A 60 1.66 -22.02 -9.84
C LYS A 60 0.26 -22.08 -9.22
N ALA A 61 -0.70 -21.34 -9.74
CA ALA A 61 -2.08 -21.36 -9.25
C ALA A 61 -2.72 -22.75 -9.42
N LEU A 62 -2.53 -23.40 -10.57
CA LEU A 62 -3.07 -24.74 -10.84
C LEU A 62 -2.38 -25.85 -10.02
N SER A 63 -1.15 -25.64 -9.56
CA SER A 63 -0.45 -26.57 -8.67
C SER A 63 -0.98 -26.56 -7.23
N TYR A 64 -1.85 -25.61 -6.89
CA TYR A 64 -2.36 -25.47 -5.54
C TYR A 64 -3.32 -26.60 -5.17
N ASN A 65 -3.09 -27.22 -4.01
CA ASN A 65 -4.00 -28.20 -3.43
C ASN A 65 -4.81 -27.57 -2.28
N ILE A 66 -6.14 -27.54 -2.43
CA ILE A 66 -7.08 -26.99 -1.43
C ILE A 66 -7.02 -27.71 -0.08
N ALA A 67 -6.70 -29.01 -0.06
CA ALA A 67 -6.53 -29.77 1.18
C ALA A 67 -5.37 -29.23 2.04
N SER A 68 -4.50 -28.40 1.48
CA SER A 68 -3.48 -27.73 2.27
C SER A 68 -4.04 -26.71 3.27
N LEU A 69 -5.29 -26.26 3.12
CA LEU A 69 -5.96 -25.43 4.12
C LEU A 69 -6.24 -26.15 5.42
N SER A 70 -6.41 -27.48 5.39
CA SER A 70 -6.58 -28.28 6.60
C SER A 70 -5.28 -28.61 7.32
N ALA A 71 -4.12 -28.27 6.73
CA ALA A 71 -2.83 -28.43 7.40
C ALA A 71 -2.69 -27.38 8.51
N THR A 72 -2.48 -27.83 9.74
CA THR A 72 -2.34 -26.96 10.93
C THR A 72 -1.24 -25.92 10.76
N GLU A 73 -0.12 -26.30 10.13
CA GLU A 73 1.03 -25.41 9.87
C GLU A 73 0.71 -24.30 8.86
N ARG A 74 -0.39 -24.45 8.10
CA ARG A 74 -0.87 -23.43 7.16
C ARG A 74 -2.00 -22.58 7.72
N GLN A 75 -2.53 -22.94 8.89
CA GLN A 75 -3.52 -22.12 9.58
C GLN A 75 -2.84 -20.82 10.03
N CYS A 76 -3.47 -19.68 9.70
CA CYS A 76 -2.95 -18.34 10.00
C CYS A 76 -1.62 -17.98 9.34
N GLN A 77 -1.30 -18.57 8.18
CA GLN A 77 -0.20 -18.04 7.36
C GLN A 77 -0.47 -16.57 7.00
N MET A 78 0.55 -15.74 7.21
CA MET A 78 0.47 -14.32 6.90
C MET A 78 0.44 -14.12 5.39
N TYR A 79 -0.47 -13.28 4.93
CA TYR A 79 -0.54 -12.83 3.56
C TYR A 79 0.48 -11.73 3.28
N THR A 80 0.66 -11.45 1.99
CA THR A 80 1.52 -10.36 1.52
C THR A 80 0.92 -8.99 1.85
N PRO A 81 1.70 -7.89 1.75
CA PRO A 81 1.18 -6.55 1.95
C PRO A 81 0.01 -6.19 1.00
N PHE A 82 -0.09 -6.86 -0.16
CA PHE A 82 -1.21 -6.69 -1.09
C PHE A 82 -2.57 -7.07 -0.47
N TYR A 83 -2.57 -7.85 0.61
CA TYR A 83 -3.79 -8.20 1.33
C TYR A 83 -4.48 -7.00 2.01
N ALA A 84 -3.81 -5.84 2.10
CA ALA A 84 -4.47 -4.58 2.47
C ALA A 84 -5.63 -4.22 1.51
N PHE A 85 -5.58 -4.69 0.26
CA PHE A 85 -6.62 -4.45 -0.74
C PHE A 85 -7.71 -5.53 -0.73
N THR A 86 -7.34 -6.80 -0.60
CA THR A 86 -8.26 -7.93 -0.76
C THR A 86 -8.76 -8.53 0.55
N GLY A 87 -8.17 -8.16 1.69
CA GLY A 87 -8.51 -8.65 3.01
C GLY A 87 -9.80 -8.04 3.58
N PRO A 88 -10.54 -8.76 4.44
CA PRO A 88 -11.85 -8.33 4.94
C PRO A 88 -11.78 -7.24 6.03
N PHE A 89 -10.60 -7.04 6.63
CA PHE A 89 -10.42 -6.17 7.78
C PHE A 89 -10.28 -4.68 7.39
N PRO A 90 -10.64 -3.74 8.30
CA PRO A 90 -10.37 -2.33 8.10
C PRO A 90 -8.86 -2.03 8.15
N LEU A 91 -8.44 -0.93 7.55
CA LEU A 91 -7.06 -0.46 7.67
C LEU A 91 -6.94 0.46 8.89
N GLN A 92 -6.14 0.07 9.86
CA GLN A 92 -5.74 0.98 10.92
C GLN A 92 -4.40 1.62 10.51
N ILE A 93 -4.39 2.95 10.38
CA ILE A 93 -3.19 3.71 10.03
C ILE A 93 -2.78 4.54 11.24
N SER A 94 -1.51 4.45 11.62
CA SER A 94 -0.94 5.21 12.73
C SER A 94 0.39 5.87 12.36
N ILE A 95 0.80 6.84 13.17
CA ILE A 95 2.07 7.56 13.02
C ILE A 95 3.12 6.89 13.91
N GLU A 96 4.32 6.71 13.35
CA GLU A 96 5.54 6.47 14.12
C GLU A 96 6.38 7.75 14.08
N GLN A 97 6.70 8.29 15.25
CA GLN A 97 7.52 9.49 15.39
C GLN A 97 8.97 9.12 15.70
N ASP A 98 9.90 9.93 15.21
CA ASP A 98 11.30 9.82 15.60
C ASP A 98 11.45 10.23 17.08
N PRO A 99 12.08 9.40 17.93
CA PRO A 99 12.11 9.63 19.37
C PRO A 99 12.86 10.89 19.78
N VAL A 100 13.78 11.38 18.95
CA VAL A 100 14.63 12.54 19.24
C VAL A 100 14.00 13.82 18.70
N THR A 101 13.59 13.80 17.42
CA THR A 101 13.10 15.00 16.72
C THR A 101 11.59 15.18 16.82
N GLN A 102 10.84 14.16 17.25
CA GLN A 102 9.38 14.13 17.34
C GLN A 102 8.67 14.41 15.99
N ARG A 103 9.40 14.26 14.88
CA ARG A 103 8.87 14.38 13.52
C ARG A 103 8.36 13.02 13.04
N LEU A 104 7.49 13.04 12.03
CA LEU A 104 7.03 11.83 11.34
C LEU A 104 8.22 11.04 10.81
N LEU A 105 8.41 9.82 11.33
CA LEU A 105 9.42 8.88 10.87
C LEU A 105 8.82 7.88 9.88
N ALA A 106 7.64 7.35 10.19
CA ALA A 106 6.93 6.43 9.32
C ALA A 106 5.42 6.47 9.53
N TRP A 107 4.67 6.11 8.49
CA TRP A 107 3.29 5.65 8.66
C TRP A 107 3.27 4.14 8.87
N LYS A 108 2.36 3.65 9.70
CA LYS A 108 2.14 2.21 9.88
C LYS A 108 0.74 1.86 9.44
N ILE A 109 0.63 0.95 8.48
CA ILE A 109 -0.59 0.18 8.27
C ILE A 109 -0.50 -1.01 9.23
N GLU A 110 -1.21 -0.92 10.35
CA GLU A 110 -1.12 -1.89 11.44
C GLU A 110 -1.45 -3.31 10.94
N GLY A 111 -0.84 -4.30 11.59
CA GLY A 111 -1.07 -5.70 11.28
C GLY A 111 -2.44 -6.18 11.77
N TRP A 112 -2.84 -7.33 11.27
CA TRP A 112 -4.00 -8.11 11.73
C TRP A 112 -3.56 -9.54 12.00
N ILE A 113 -4.51 -10.44 12.29
CA ILE A 113 -4.22 -11.87 12.51
C ILE A 113 -3.57 -12.56 11.29
N ASP A 114 -3.77 -12.00 10.10
CA ASP A 114 -3.37 -12.61 8.82
C ASP A 114 -2.47 -11.71 7.96
N ARG A 115 -2.01 -10.56 8.47
CA ARG A 115 -1.04 -9.70 7.80
C ARG A 115 -0.14 -8.99 8.82
N ASP A 116 1.13 -8.88 8.50
CA ASP A 116 2.11 -8.14 9.29
C ASP A 116 2.00 -6.61 9.08
N VAL A 117 2.60 -5.83 9.98
CA VAL A 117 2.63 -4.36 9.89
C VAL A 117 3.40 -3.93 8.64
N THR A 118 2.79 -3.08 7.82
CA THR A 118 3.50 -2.40 6.72
C THR A 118 3.94 -1.03 7.23
N ARG A 119 5.24 -0.87 7.41
CA ARG A 119 5.85 0.39 7.85
C ARG A 119 6.39 1.15 6.65
N ILE A 120 5.82 2.33 6.41
CA ILE A 120 6.14 3.24 5.31
C ILE A 120 7.11 4.30 5.83
N TRP A 121 8.41 4.11 5.59
CA TRP A 121 9.44 5.05 6.01
C TRP A 121 9.36 6.35 5.20
N MET A 122 9.37 7.49 5.88
CA MET A 122 9.21 8.82 5.27
C MET A 122 10.51 9.63 5.20
N ASP A 123 11.62 9.06 5.66
CA ASP A 123 12.93 9.72 5.78
C ASP A 123 13.83 9.54 4.55
N GLY A 124 13.31 8.97 3.46
CA GLY A 124 14.03 8.81 2.20
C GLY A 124 15.15 7.77 2.24
N ARG A 125 15.18 6.88 3.26
CA ARG A 125 16.16 5.79 3.32
C ARG A 125 16.08 4.87 2.09
N PRO A 126 17.21 4.33 1.62
CA PRO A 126 17.20 3.43 0.47
C PRO A 126 16.52 2.10 0.82
N HIS A 127 15.96 1.45 -0.21
CA HIS A 127 15.53 0.07 -0.08
C HIS A 127 16.72 -0.86 0.19
N PRO A 128 16.54 -1.97 0.93
CA PRO A 128 17.57 -2.95 1.16
C PRO A 128 18.15 -3.53 -0.14
N SER A 129 19.33 -4.14 -0.05
CA SER A 129 19.90 -4.89 -1.17
C SER A 129 19.00 -6.06 -1.56
N LYS A 130 19.02 -6.48 -2.83
CA LYS A 130 18.26 -7.64 -3.35
C LYS A 130 18.48 -8.99 -2.62
N HIS A 131 19.49 -9.08 -1.77
CA HIS A 131 19.82 -10.28 -0.99
C HIS A 131 19.44 -10.15 0.50
N ALA A 132 18.82 -9.03 0.88
CA ALA A 132 18.36 -8.83 2.25
C ALA A 132 17.22 -9.79 2.57
N PRO A 133 17.06 -10.24 3.82
CA PRO A 133 15.96 -11.11 4.21
C PRO A 133 14.58 -10.48 3.96
N HIS A 134 13.64 -11.28 3.45
CA HIS A 134 12.26 -10.85 3.21
C HIS A 134 11.38 -11.11 4.44
N THR A 135 10.50 -10.15 4.74
CA THR A 135 9.52 -10.23 5.84
C THR A 135 8.11 -10.38 5.28
N HIS A 136 7.09 -10.62 6.11
CA HIS A 136 5.70 -10.59 5.61
C HIS A 136 5.23 -9.15 5.36
N GLY A 137 5.63 -8.20 6.22
CA GLY A 137 5.28 -6.77 6.07
C GLY A 137 6.02 -6.05 4.95
N GLY A 138 7.11 -6.65 4.44
CA GLY A 138 8.00 -6.06 3.45
C GLY A 138 8.82 -4.89 3.99
N PHE A 139 9.47 -4.19 3.06
CA PHE A 139 10.14 -2.92 3.29
C PHE A 139 9.54 -1.85 2.40
N THR A 140 9.03 -0.78 3.00
CA THR A 140 8.28 0.26 2.31
C THR A 140 8.86 1.64 2.55
N THR A 141 8.99 2.44 1.49
CA THR A 141 9.30 3.87 1.58
C THR A 141 8.17 4.69 0.97
N GLY A 142 7.92 5.87 1.54
CA GLY A 142 6.83 6.76 1.13
C GLY A 142 7.34 8.11 0.65
N THR A 143 6.65 8.67 -0.33
CA THR A 143 6.90 10.00 -0.90
C THR A 143 5.57 10.70 -1.12
N TRP A 144 5.51 11.99 -0.76
CA TRP A 144 4.31 12.80 -0.99
C TRP A 144 4.35 13.45 -2.38
N GLU A 145 3.25 13.32 -3.11
CA GLU A 145 2.97 13.99 -4.38
C GLU A 145 1.74 14.87 -4.18
N GLY A 146 1.94 16.13 -3.77
CA GLY A 146 0.83 16.99 -3.36
C GLY A 146 0.17 16.48 -2.07
N ASP A 147 -1.11 16.10 -2.16
CA ASP A 147 -1.92 15.53 -1.07
C ASP A 147 -2.02 13.99 -1.13
N ALA A 148 -1.38 13.36 -2.11
CA ALA A 148 -1.34 11.90 -2.24
C ALA A 148 -0.01 11.33 -1.72
N LEU A 149 -0.08 10.27 -0.93
CA LEU A 149 1.09 9.51 -0.51
C LEU A 149 1.29 8.35 -1.48
N THR A 150 2.44 8.30 -2.16
CA THR A 150 2.90 7.14 -2.93
C THR A 150 3.86 6.34 -2.05
N ALA A 151 3.61 5.05 -1.84
CA ALA A 151 4.49 4.18 -1.07
C ALA A 151 4.90 2.94 -1.87
N VAL A 152 6.20 2.66 -1.95
CA VAL A 152 6.75 1.52 -2.70
C VAL A 152 7.22 0.46 -1.72
N THR A 153 6.68 -0.73 -1.84
CA THR A 153 7.00 -1.91 -1.01
C THR A 153 7.72 -2.97 -1.83
N THR A 154 8.78 -3.51 -1.26
CA THR A 154 9.59 -4.63 -1.79
C THR A 154 9.97 -5.55 -0.64
N HIS A 155 10.79 -6.58 -0.88
CA HIS A 155 11.33 -7.45 0.17
C HIS A 155 10.24 -8.10 1.05
N PHE A 156 9.04 -8.29 0.50
CA PHE A 156 8.01 -9.09 1.12
C PHE A 156 8.13 -10.53 0.62
N LYS A 157 7.67 -11.48 1.43
CA LYS A 157 7.69 -12.89 1.06
C LYS A 157 6.69 -13.17 -0.06
N LEU A 158 6.98 -14.21 -0.84
CA LEU A 158 6.00 -14.86 -1.69
C LEU A 158 4.73 -15.17 -0.88
N GLY A 159 3.58 -14.92 -1.47
CA GLY A 159 2.30 -15.23 -0.84
C GLY A 159 1.13 -14.90 -1.74
N ASP A 160 -0.09 -14.96 -1.19
CA ASP A 160 -1.29 -14.77 -1.99
C ASP A 160 -1.53 -13.28 -2.31
N ILE A 161 -2.01 -13.04 -3.53
CA ILE A 161 -2.62 -11.77 -3.98
C ILE A 161 -4.10 -11.74 -3.56
N LYS A 162 -4.77 -12.89 -3.66
CA LYS A 162 -6.20 -13.09 -3.41
C LYS A 162 -6.41 -14.43 -2.71
N ARG A 163 -7.50 -14.57 -1.96
CA ARG A 163 -7.87 -15.80 -1.23
C ARG A 163 -7.91 -17.07 -2.11
N HIS A 164 -8.10 -16.90 -3.43
CA HIS A 164 -8.16 -17.96 -4.46
C HIS A 164 -6.82 -18.27 -5.11
N ARG A 165 -5.73 -18.04 -4.37
CA ARG A 165 -4.42 -18.69 -4.60
C ARG A 165 -3.78 -18.35 -5.93
N VAL A 166 -3.98 -17.10 -6.35
CA VAL A 166 -3.01 -16.41 -7.21
C VAL A 166 -1.90 -15.88 -6.31
N PHE A 167 -0.66 -16.17 -6.67
CA PHE A 167 0.51 -15.84 -5.86
C PHE A 167 1.28 -14.68 -6.46
N SER A 168 1.87 -13.87 -5.59
CA SER A 168 2.99 -12.98 -5.94
C SER A 168 4.28 -13.62 -5.46
N SER A 169 5.36 -13.44 -6.23
CA SER A 169 6.69 -13.90 -5.91
C SER A 169 7.34 -13.00 -4.86
N ASP A 170 8.49 -13.43 -4.34
CA ASP A 170 9.33 -12.59 -3.50
C ASP A 170 10.03 -11.45 -4.29
N GLN A 171 10.01 -11.51 -5.63
CA GLN A 171 10.51 -10.44 -6.51
C GLN A 171 9.45 -9.39 -6.84
N ALA A 172 8.23 -9.55 -6.32
CA ALA A 172 7.16 -8.62 -6.58
C ALA A 172 7.43 -7.25 -5.92
N LYS A 173 6.96 -6.20 -6.59
CA LYS A 173 7.00 -4.80 -6.15
C LYS A 173 5.57 -4.30 -6.08
N LEU A 174 5.20 -3.72 -4.93
CA LEU A 174 3.88 -3.16 -4.71
C LEU A 174 3.97 -1.66 -4.51
N THR A 175 3.26 -0.90 -5.34
CA THR A 175 3.11 0.55 -5.17
C THR A 175 1.71 0.84 -4.64
N TYR A 176 1.63 1.44 -3.46
CA TYR A 176 0.41 2.03 -2.91
C TYR A 176 0.31 3.49 -3.33
N ARG A 177 -0.90 3.95 -3.64
CA ARG A 177 -1.24 5.37 -3.75
C ARG A 177 -2.43 5.66 -2.84
N PHE A 178 -2.20 6.43 -1.79
CA PHE A 178 -3.20 6.86 -0.82
C PHE A 178 -3.72 8.24 -1.24
N ASN A 179 -5.02 8.33 -1.54
CA ASN A 179 -5.68 9.60 -1.84
C ASN A 179 -6.82 9.79 -0.83
N ARG A 180 -6.68 10.74 0.09
CA ARG A 180 -7.69 11.02 1.12
C ARG A 180 -8.49 12.26 0.74
N HIS A 181 -9.81 12.11 0.73
CA HIS A 181 -10.76 13.22 0.58
C HIS A 181 -11.75 13.20 1.75
N GLY A 182 -11.49 14.06 2.75
CA GLY A 182 -12.28 14.12 3.98
C GLY A 182 -12.27 12.79 4.75
N ASN A 183 -13.43 12.15 4.81
CA ASN A 183 -13.64 10.88 5.51
C ASN A 183 -13.60 9.66 4.57
N ILE A 184 -13.12 9.83 3.33
CA ILE A 184 -12.93 8.74 2.37
C ILE A 184 -11.45 8.63 2.03
N LEU A 185 -10.91 7.41 2.11
CA LEU A 185 -9.58 7.05 1.66
C LEU A 185 -9.71 6.13 0.45
N THR A 186 -9.18 6.57 -0.68
CA THR A 186 -9.02 5.72 -1.87
C THR A 186 -7.60 5.20 -1.90
N LEU A 187 -7.45 3.89 -1.84
CA LEU A 187 -6.17 3.21 -1.89
C LEU A 187 -6.06 2.46 -3.23
N THR A 188 -5.11 2.87 -4.07
CA THR A 188 -4.79 2.18 -5.31
C THR A 188 -3.49 1.40 -5.15
N GLY A 189 -3.47 0.15 -5.59
CA GLY A 189 -2.34 -0.75 -5.56
C GLY A 189 -1.93 -1.13 -6.96
N PHE A 190 -0.63 -1.02 -7.26
CA PHE A 190 -0.02 -1.54 -8.48
C PHE A 190 0.96 -2.63 -8.06
N LEU A 191 0.64 -3.88 -8.40
CA LEU A 191 1.48 -5.02 -8.14
C LEU A 191 2.19 -5.43 -9.42
N GLU A 192 3.50 -5.26 -9.44
CA GLU A 192 4.38 -5.69 -10.52
C GLU A 192 5.09 -6.96 -10.06
N ASP A 193 5.04 -8.03 -10.83
CA ASP A 193 5.73 -9.28 -10.51
C ASP A 193 6.28 -9.92 -11.79
N PRO A 194 7.61 -9.89 -12.00
CA PRO A 194 8.22 -10.44 -13.21
C PRO A 194 8.12 -11.96 -13.31
N VAL A 195 7.78 -12.66 -12.23
CA VAL A 195 7.72 -14.11 -12.18
C VAL A 195 6.32 -14.62 -12.52
N TYR A 196 5.26 -14.06 -11.92
CA TYR A 196 3.90 -14.61 -12.04
C TYR A 196 2.90 -13.75 -12.82
N LEU A 197 3.22 -12.48 -13.11
CA LEU A 197 2.31 -11.58 -13.81
C LEU A 197 2.83 -11.24 -15.22
N ALA A 198 1.91 -11.15 -16.17
CA ALA A 198 2.16 -10.74 -17.55
C ALA A 198 2.23 -9.21 -17.71
N GLU A 199 1.49 -8.50 -16.85
CA GLU A 199 1.46 -7.04 -16.75
C GLU A 199 1.08 -6.64 -15.30
N PRO A 200 1.27 -5.38 -14.88
CA PRO A 200 0.95 -4.97 -13.52
C PRO A 200 -0.52 -5.22 -13.15
N TYR A 201 -0.76 -5.87 -12.01
CA TYR A 201 -2.11 -6.03 -11.46
C TYR A 201 -2.49 -4.79 -10.65
N VAL A 202 -3.57 -4.13 -11.06
CA VAL A 202 -4.03 -2.87 -10.46
C VAL A 202 -5.36 -3.06 -9.76
N LEU A 203 -5.44 -2.67 -8.49
CA LEU A 203 -6.67 -2.74 -7.70
C LEU A 203 -6.88 -1.43 -6.95
N THR A 204 -8.12 -0.96 -6.87
CA THR A 204 -8.47 0.27 -6.13
C THR A 204 -9.59 0.01 -5.16
N GLU A 205 -9.39 0.37 -3.90
CA GLU A 205 -10.35 0.15 -2.83
C GLU A 205 -10.68 1.45 -2.11
N SER A 206 -11.93 1.56 -1.67
CA SER A 206 -12.43 2.73 -0.95
C SER A 206 -12.75 2.38 0.49
N PHE A 207 -12.19 3.16 1.41
CA PHE A 207 -12.42 3.06 2.83
C PHE A 207 -13.05 4.35 3.36
N ARG A 208 -13.82 4.24 4.44
CA ARG A 208 -14.41 5.35 5.17
C ARG A 208 -13.79 5.42 6.55
N LEU A 209 -13.46 6.62 6.99
CA LEU A 209 -13.00 6.86 8.35
C LEU A 209 -14.11 6.46 9.33
N ASP A 210 -13.80 5.49 10.19
CA ASP A 210 -14.59 5.11 11.35
C ASP A 210 -14.13 5.99 12.51
N THR A 211 -15.09 6.60 13.19
CA THR A 211 -14.86 7.60 14.26
C THR A 211 -14.14 7.03 15.46
#